data_AF-A0A950VFD1-F1
#
_entry.id   AF-A0A950VFD1-F1
#
_cell.length_a   1.000
_cell.length_b   1.000
_cell.length_c   1.000
_cell.angle_alpha   90.00
_cell.angle_beta   90.00
_cell.angle_gamma   90.00
#
_symmetry.space_group_name_H-M   'P 1'
#
loop_
_entity.id
_entity.type
_entity.pdbx_description
1 polymer ?
#
loop_
_entity_poly.entity_id
_entity_poly.type
_entity_poly.pdbx_seq_one_letter_code
_entity_poly.pdbx_strand_id
1 'polypeptide(L)'
;MHYVALATDYDGTVAHDGLVDEPTIAALEKARAGARRVILVTGRELPDLRRVMPRLDLFDAVVAENGALLYTPATKQERVLAPSPDPAFVARLRELGVDPLSVGSSIVATWEPNETKVLRAIRDLGLELTITFNKGAVMVLPAGVNKASGLKAALDHLRLSPLNCVAVGDAENDMAFLDIAGLAIAVANAVPALRERAAWVTNGARGAGVAKLIERVLQTDLADLDARNPRQRVALARMGEGEDLMFQPQRDSLLLAGGSGGGKSTLTGGLTERLAEGDFQFCLIDPEGDYEGLGGAVAAGTASQPPVVEQVTKTLREPATNVVVSLLGIPLADRPSFFGVLLPELLASRARFGRPHFIIVDEAHHVLPADWDPGAA
;
A
#
# COMPACT_ATOMS: atom_id res chain seq x y z
N MET A 1 12.45 0.85 9.03
CA MET A 1 11.90 1.29 7.74
C MET A 1 10.45 0.86 7.70
N HIS A 2 9.54 1.83 7.76
CA HIS A 2 8.10 1.64 7.73
C HIS A 2 7.59 1.80 6.30
N TYR A 3 7.95 2.89 5.62
CA TYR A 3 7.49 3.14 4.25
C TYR A 3 8.40 2.41 3.24
N VAL A 4 7.91 1.26 2.76
CA VAL A 4 8.63 0.38 1.82
C VAL A 4 8.29 0.65 0.36
N ALA A 5 7.22 1.42 0.10
CA ALA A 5 6.75 1.73 -1.24
C ALA A 5 6.51 3.24 -1.44
N LEU A 6 6.80 3.73 -2.64
CA LEU A 6 6.47 5.07 -3.12
C LEU A 6 5.62 4.94 -4.39
N ALA A 7 4.36 5.35 -4.33
CA ALA A 7 3.49 5.51 -5.48
C ALA A 7 3.49 6.98 -5.92
N THR A 8 3.64 7.24 -7.21
CA THR A 8 3.66 8.60 -7.74
C THR A 8 2.80 8.73 -8.97
N ASP A 9 2.10 9.87 -9.10
CA ASP A 9 1.55 10.27 -10.39
C ASP A 9 2.66 10.67 -11.37
N TYR A 10 2.35 10.64 -12.68
CA TYR A 10 3.24 11.11 -13.73
C TYR A 10 3.12 12.62 -14.01
N ASP A 11 1.96 13.08 -14.49
CA ASP A 11 1.80 14.35 -15.22
C ASP A 11 1.50 15.55 -14.30
N GLY A 12 2.53 16.32 -13.97
CA GLY A 12 2.43 17.38 -12.97
C GLY A 12 2.98 16.95 -11.61
N THR A 13 3.39 15.68 -11.49
CA THR A 13 4.02 15.11 -10.31
C THR A 13 5.46 14.72 -10.55
N VAL A 14 5.83 13.61 -11.21
CA VAL A 14 7.26 13.39 -11.57
C VAL A 14 7.69 14.13 -12.83
N ALA A 15 6.75 14.40 -13.73
CA ALA A 15 7.03 14.99 -15.04
C ALA A 15 6.51 16.43 -15.16
N HIS A 16 7.18 17.21 -16.00
CA HIS A 16 6.73 18.49 -16.52
C HIS A 16 6.73 18.42 -18.04
N ASP A 17 5.59 18.74 -18.67
CA ASP A 17 5.43 18.74 -20.13
C ASP A 17 5.79 17.39 -20.76
N GLY A 18 5.46 16.32 -20.02
CA GLY A 18 5.72 14.93 -20.41
C GLY A 18 7.14 14.45 -20.12
N LEU A 19 8.07 15.30 -19.67
CA LEU A 19 9.47 14.93 -19.43
C LEU A 19 9.80 14.88 -17.94
N VAL A 20 10.66 13.94 -17.56
CA VAL A 20 11.22 13.83 -16.21
C VAL A 20 12.66 14.35 -16.24
N ASP A 21 12.99 15.30 -15.36
CA ASP A 21 14.33 15.89 -15.29
C ASP A 21 15.36 14.95 -14.62
N GLU A 22 16.64 15.19 -14.90
CA GLU A 22 17.73 14.36 -14.36
C GLU A 22 17.77 14.32 -12.82
N PRO A 23 17.54 15.42 -12.07
CA PRO A 23 17.47 15.37 -10.61
C PRO A 23 16.38 14.42 -10.09
N THR A 24 15.22 14.39 -10.75
CA THR A 24 14.11 13.49 -10.39
C THR A 24 14.45 12.05 -10.72
N ILE A 25 15.07 11.78 -11.88
CA ILE A 25 15.59 10.46 -12.22
C ILE A 25 16.57 9.96 -11.16
N ALA A 26 17.56 10.79 -10.79
CA ALA A 26 18.54 10.46 -9.77
C ALA A 26 17.89 10.22 -8.39
N ALA A 27 16.81 10.94 -8.05
CA ALA A 27 16.05 10.70 -6.84
C ALA A 27 15.34 9.34 -6.88
N LEU A 28 14.67 8.99 -7.98
CA LEU A 28 14.03 7.68 -8.15
C LEU A 28 15.04 6.53 -8.06
N GLU A 29 16.24 6.70 -8.62
CA GLU A 29 17.35 5.76 -8.48
C GLU A 29 17.79 5.60 -7.02
N LYS A 30 17.90 6.71 -6.26
CA LYS A 30 18.20 6.68 -4.82
C LYS A 30 17.11 5.98 -4.01
N ALA A 31 15.83 6.19 -4.34
CA ALA A 31 14.73 5.51 -3.65
C ALA A 31 14.87 3.98 -3.77
N ARG A 32 15.14 3.50 -4.98
CA ARG A 32 15.37 2.07 -5.23
C ARG A 32 16.63 1.53 -4.57
N ALA A 33 17.73 2.29 -4.63
CA ALA A 33 18.98 1.92 -3.94
C ALA A 33 18.77 1.84 -2.41
N GLY A 34 17.87 2.66 -1.87
CA GLY A 34 17.39 2.57 -0.49
C GLY A 34 16.39 1.43 -0.23
N ALA A 35 16.23 0.47 -1.14
CA ALA A 35 15.29 -0.65 -1.03
C ALA A 35 13.79 -0.26 -0.99
N ARG A 36 13.41 0.93 -1.49
CA ARG A 36 12.00 1.29 -1.69
C ARG A 36 11.51 0.78 -3.04
N ARG A 37 10.29 0.26 -3.07
CA ARG A 37 9.58 -0.08 -4.30
C ARG A 37 8.96 1.18 -4.88
N VAL A 38 9.17 1.43 -6.16
CA VAL A 38 8.63 2.64 -6.81
C VAL A 38 7.54 2.22 -7.80
N ILE A 39 6.36 2.80 -7.66
CA ILE A 39 5.18 2.50 -8.45
C ILE A 39 4.76 3.76 -9.19
N LEU A 40 4.67 3.70 -10.51
CA LEU A 40 4.11 4.79 -11.30
C LEU A 40 2.61 4.57 -11.48
N VAL A 41 1.81 5.61 -11.28
CA VAL A 41 0.36 5.58 -11.50
C VAL A 41 0.01 6.69 -12.47
N THR A 42 -0.63 6.39 -13.60
CA THR A 42 -0.90 7.40 -14.63
C THR A 42 -2.16 7.10 -15.42
N GLY A 43 -2.76 8.18 -15.96
CA GLY A 43 -3.82 8.10 -16.95
C GLY A 43 -3.34 7.79 -18.37
N ARG A 44 -2.03 7.90 -18.63
CA ARG A 44 -1.46 7.67 -19.97
C ARG A 44 -1.61 6.23 -20.42
N GLU A 45 -1.79 6.07 -21.73
CA GLU A 45 -1.65 4.78 -22.39
C GLU A 45 -0.17 4.35 -22.39
N LEU A 46 0.08 3.05 -22.25
CA LEU A 46 1.44 2.53 -22.12
C LEU A 46 2.35 2.84 -23.33
N PRO A 47 1.89 2.80 -24.59
CA PRO A 47 2.73 3.18 -25.74
C PRO A 47 3.18 4.64 -25.70
N ASP A 48 2.29 5.56 -25.31
CA ASP A 48 2.63 6.98 -25.16
C ASP A 48 3.61 7.18 -23.99
N LEU A 49 3.32 6.56 -22.84
CA LEU A 49 4.18 6.60 -21.68
C LEU A 49 5.61 6.13 -21.99
N ARG A 50 5.77 5.04 -22.76
CA ARG A 50 7.10 4.53 -23.17
C ARG A 50 7.90 5.54 -24.01
N ARG A 51 7.23 6.43 -24.75
CA ARG A 51 7.90 7.46 -25.57
C ARG A 51 8.41 8.60 -24.71
N VAL A 52 7.62 9.02 -23.73
CA VAL A 52 7.92 10.21 -22.90
C VAL A 52 8.73 9.87 -21.65
N MET A 53 8.61 8.63 -21.14
CA MET A 53 9.39 8.09 -20.03
C MET A 53 10.13 6.82 -20.46
N PRO A 54 11.26 6.91 -21.17
CA PRO A 54 11.99 5.73 -21.64
C PRO A 54 12.58 4.90 -20.50
N ARG A 55 12.80 5.50 -19.32
CA ARG A 55 13.37 4.86 -18.13
C ARG A 55 12.31 4.16 -17.26
N LEU A 56 11.38 3.42 -17.86
CA LEU A 56 10.39 2.65 -17.08
C LEU A 56 11.04 1.58 -16.18
N ASP A 57 12.32 1.24 -16.40
CA ASP A 57 13.12 0.37 -15.53
C ASP A 57 13.28 0.91 -14.10
N LEU A 58 12.99 2.20 -13.87
CA LEU A 58 12.96 2.84 -12.56
C LEU A 58 11.73 2.52 -11.72
N PHE A 59 10.76 1.79 -12.28
CA PHE A 59 9.55 1.41 -11.56
C PHE A 59 9.46 -0.11 -11.41
N ASP A 60 9.05 -0.56 -10.22
CA ASP A 60 8.77 -1.97 -9.96
C ASP A 60 7.41 -2.38 -10.55
N ALA A 61 6.48 -1.42 -10.67
CA ALA A 61 5.20 -1.57 -11.34
C ALA A 61 4.74 -0.24 -11.94
N VAL A 62 4.03 -0.31 -13.06
CA VAL A 62 3.42 0.84 -13.74
C VAL A 62 1.94 0.56 -13.91
N VAL A 63 1.13 1.41 -13.32
CA VAL A 63 -0.33 1.43 -13.45
C VAL A 63 -0.67 2.46 -14.52
N ALA A 64 -1.04 1.98 -15.70
CA ALA A 64 -1.39 2.80 -16.87
C ALA A 64 -2.90 2.81 -17.10
N GLU A 65 -3.36 3.65 -18.04
CA GLU A 65 -4.77 3.77 -18.44
C GLU A 65 -5.71 3.98 -17.23
N ASN A 66 -5.35 4.88 -16.31
CA ASN A 66 -6.09 5.15 -15.06
C ASN A 66 -6.42 3.89 -14.26
N GLY A 67 -5.52 2.91 -14.21
CA GLY A 67 -5.72 1.70 -13.42
C GLY A 67 -6.28 0.51 -14.16
N ALA A 68 -6.46 0.62 -15.47
CA ALA A 68 -6.96 -0.49 -16.28
C ALA A 68 -5.86 -1.44 -16.77
N LEU A 69 -4.59 -1.01 -16.73
CA LEU A 69 -3.45 -1.79 -17.20
C LEU A 69 -2.33 -1.78 -16.17
N LEU A 70 -1.84 -2.97 -15.80
CA LEU A 70 -0.63 -3.13 -15.01
C LEU A 70 0.51 -3.60 -15.90
N TYR A 71 1.61 -2.87 -15.89
CA TYR A 71 2.85 -3.23 -16.58
C TYR A 71 3.97 -3.46 -15.56
N THR A 72 4.71 -4.55 -15.73
CA THR A 72 5.86 -4.90 -14.89
C THR A 72 7.15 -4.71 -15.70
N PRO A 73 7.91 -3.62 -15.51
CA PRO A 73 9.07 -3.31 -16.35
C PRO A 73 10.15 -4.40 -16.37
N ALA A 74 10.39 -5.04 -15.23
CA ALA A 74 11.39 -6.10 -15.10
C ALA A 74 11.12 -7.32 -16.00
N THR A 75 9.86 -7.72 -16.14
CA THR A 75 9.45 -8.89 -16.94
C THR A 75 8.86 -8.49 -18.30
N LYS A 76 8.63 -7.20 -18.52
CA LYS A 76 7.87 -6.63 -19.64
C LYS A 76 6.45 -7.19 -19.76
N GLN A 77 5.90 -7.76 -18.70
CA GLN A 77 4.56 -8.32 -18.71
C GLN A 77 3.51 -7.21 -18.64
N GLU A 78 2.49 -7.32 -19.48
CA GLU A 78 1.29 -6.50 -19.47
C GLU A 78 0.12 -7.34 -18.96
N ARG A 79 -0.59 -6.82 -17.95
CA ARG A 79 -1.78 -7.45 -17.37
C ARG A 79 -2.93 -6.46 -17.40
N VAL A 80 -3.87 -6.69 -18.30
CA VAL A 80 -5.12 -5.94 -18.37
C VAL A 80 -5.97 -6.28 -17.14
N LEU A 81 -6.43 -5.25 -16.43
CA LEU A 81 -7.18 -5.36 -15.18
C LEU A 81 -8.69 -5.14 -15.36
N ALA A 82 -9.11 -4.73 -16.55
CA ALA A 82 -10.50 -4.39 -16.87
C ALA A 82 -10.91 -4.95 -18.24
N PRO A 83 -12.21 -5.11 -18.52
CA PRO A 83 -12.69 -5.48 -19.85
C PRO A 83 -12.23 -4.46 -20.92
N SER A 84 -12.07 -4.93 -22.16
CA SER A 84 -11.82 -4.04 -23.30
C SER A 84 -13.07 -3.20 -23.61
N PRO A 85 -12.92 -2.01 -24.26
CA PRO A 85 -14.06 -1.19 -24.62
C PRO A 85 -15.03 -1.94 -25.54
N ASP A 86 -16.33 -1.76 -25.32
CA ASP A 86 -17.36 -2.36 -26.16
C ASP A 86 -17.21 -1.86 -27.62
N PRO A 87 -17.05 -2.75 -28.61
CA PRO A 87 -16.95 -2.35 -30.02
C PRO A 87 -18.16 -1.53 -30.51
N ALA A 88 -19.36 -1.80 -30.00
CA ALA A 88 -20.57 -1.04 -30.33
C ALA A 88 -20.49 0.39 -29.78
N PHE A 89 -19.92 0.57 -28.59
CA PHE A 89 -19.66 1.90 -28.02
C PHE A 89 -18.69 2.70 -28.87
N VAL A 90 -17.56 2.10 -29.26
CA VAL A 90 -16.56 2.75 -30.11
C VAL A 90 -17.14 3.12 -31.47
N ALA A 91 -17.90 2.21 -32.09
CA ALA A 91 -18.60 2.49 -33.34
C ALA A 91 -19.57 3.67 -33.20
N ARG A 92 -20.35 3.70 -32.11
CA ARG A 92 -21.31 4.77 -31.83
C ARG A 92 -20.64 6.13 -31.65
N LEU A 93 -19.49 6.19 -30.98
CA LEU A 93 -18.71 7.43 -30.85
C LEU A 93 -18.24 7.95 -32.21
N ARG A 94 -17.78 7.06 -33.10
CA ARG A 94 -17.39 7.43 -34.46
C ARG A 94 -18.58 7.96 -35.28
N GLU A 95 -19.75 7.33 -35.17
CA GLU A 95 -20.98 7.82 -35.80
C GLU A 95 -21.41 9.21 -35.31
N LEU A 96 -21.18 9.50 -34.02
CA LEU A 96 -21.44 10.81 -33.43
C LEU A 96 -20.37 11.86 -33.78
N GLY A 97 -19.35 11.49 -34.58
CA GLY A 97 -18.28 12.38 -34.99
C GLY A 97 -17.39 12.80 -33.83
N VAL A 98 -17.08 11.87 -32.92
CA VAL A 98 -16.08 12.08 -31.86
C VAL A 98 -14.69 11.96 -32.45
N ASP A 99 -13.98 13.08 -32.48
CA ASP A 99 -12.59 13.22 -32.92
C ASP A 99 -11.93 14.33 -32.08
N PRO A 100 -10.68 14.18 -31.60
CA PRO A 100 -9.88 12.95 -31.61
C PRO A 100 -10.48 11.83 -30.74
N LEU A 101 -10.29 10.58 -31.15
CA LEU A 101 -10.70 9.38 -30.42
C LEU A 101 -9.54 8.39 -30.30
N SER A 102 -9.13 8.10 -29.08
CA SER A 102 -8.16 7.05 -28.75
C SER A 102 -8.86 5.87 -28.06
N VAL A 103 -8.42 4.66 -28.37
CA VAL A 103 -8.93 3.42 -27.80
C VAL A 103 -7.73 2.61 -27.32
N GLY A 104 -7.54 2.55 -26.00
CA GLY A 104 -6.52 1.75 -25.35
C GLY A 104 -6.99 0.33 -25.08
N SER A 105 -6.33 -0.35 -24.13
CA SER A 105 -6.66 -1.74 -23.77
C SER A 105 -8.05 -1.85 -23.12
N SER A 106 -8.38 -0.87 -22.27
CA SER A 106 -9.65 -0.82 -21.51
C SER A 106 -10.21 0.59 -21.39
N ILE A 107 -9.48 1.60 -21.87
CA ILE A 107 -9.87 3.01 -21.84
C ILE A 107 -10.29 3.49 -23.23
N VAL A 108 -11.27 4.38 -23.27
CA VAL A 108 -11.54 5.22 -24.45
C VAL A 108 -11.29 6.66 -24.06
N ALA A 109 -10.44 7.37 -24.81
CA ALA A 109 -10.11 8.76 -24.52
C ALA A 109 -10.48 9.67 -25.70
N THR A 110 -11.02 10.83 -25.37
CA THR A 110 -11.28 11.93 -26.30
C THR A 110 -10.99 13.25 -25.58
N TRP A 111 -11.39 14.37 -26.16
CA TRP A 111 -11.18 15.71 -25.63
C TRP A 111 -12.49 16.49 -25.63
N GLU A 112 -12.59 17.47 -24.74
CA GLU A 112 -13.66 18.45 -24.77
C GLU A 112 -13.74 19.14 -26.14
N PRO A 113 -14.94 19.43 -26.68
CA PRO A 113 -16.26 19.32 -26.04
C PRO A 113 -17.01 18.00 -26.36
N ASN A 114 -16.31 16.87 -26.59
CA ASN A 114 -16.96 15.61 -26.97
C ASN A 114 -17.68 14.87 -25.81
N GLU A 115 -17.61 15.37 -24.57
CA GLU A 115 -18.20 14.75 -23.38
C GLU A 115 -19.71 14.52 -23.50
N THR A 116 -20.44 15.44 -24.15
CA THR A 116 -21.89 15.29 -24.39
C THR A 116 -22.20 14.17 -25.38
N LYS A 117 -21.35 13.96 -26.40
CA LYS A 117 -21.47 12.84 -27.34
C LYS A 117 -21.16 11.52 -26.65
N VAL A 118 -20.14 11.50 -25.79
CA VAL A 118 -19.80 10.33 -24.97
C VAL A 118 -20.97 9.92 -24.08
N LEU A 119 -21.52 10.87 -23.31
CA LEU A 119 -22.70 10.63 -22.45
C LEU A 119 -23.90 10.12 -23.25
N ARG A 120 -24.13 10.67 -24.45
CA ARG A 120 -25.19 10.19 -25.35
C ARG A 120 -24.95 8.75 -25.77
N ALA A 121 -23.74 8.40 -26.20
CA ALA A 121 -23.41 7.03 -26.61
C ALA A 121 -23.58 6.01 -25.46
N ILE A 122 -23.15 6.37 -24.24
CA ILE A 122 -23.34 5.54 -23.04
C ILE A 122 -24.84 5.29 -22.81
N ARG A 123 -25.66 6.35 -22.88
CA ARG A 123 -27.11 6.27 -22.67
C ARG A 123 -27.83 5.49 -23.77
N ASP A 124 -27.48 5.73 -25.04
CA ASP A 124 -28.11 5.07 -26.19
C ASP A 124 -27.91 3.54 -26.15
N LEU A 125 -26.78 3.08 -25.57
CA LEU A 125 -26.42 1.67 -25.46
C LEU A 125 -26.70 1.04 -24.09
N GLY A 126 -27.14 1.83 -23.10
CA GLY A 126 -27.41 1.35 -21.74
C GLY A 126 -26.18 0.84 -21.00
N LEU A 127 -25.02 1.46 -21.21
CA LEU A 127 -23.75 1.02 -20.63
C LEU A 127 -23.49 1.64 -19.24
N GLU A 128 -22.81 0.90 -18.37
CA GLU A 128 -22.37 1.36 -17.05
C GLU A 128 -20.89 1.76 -17.08
N LEU A 129 -20.59 2.87 -17.76
CA LEU A 129 -19.24 3.41 -17.90
C LEU A 129 -19.06 4.69 -17.06
N THR A 130 -17.85 4.88 -16.54
CA THR A 130 -17.45 6.08 -15.80
C THR A 130 -16.69 7.04 -16.70
N ILE A 131 -17.06 8.32 -16.68
CA ILE A 131 -16.33 9.40 -17.35
C ILE A 131 -15.44 10.11 -16.32
N THR A 132 -14.17 10.23 -16.63
CA THR A 132 -13.17 10.98 -15.85
C THR A 132 -12.60 12.11 -16.70
N PHE A 133 -12.47 13.29 -16.11
CA PHE A 133 -11.90 14.47 -16.76
C PHE A 133 -10.48 14.73 -16.26
N ASN A 134 -9.57 15.09 -17.17
CA ASN A 134 -8.22 15.50 -16.80
C ASN A 134 -7.68 16.52 -17.81
N LYS A 135 -7.54 17.79 -17.40
CA LYS A 135 -6.94 18.88 -18.22
C LYS A 135 -7.56 18.96 -19.64
N GLY A 136 -8.89 18.80 -19.76
CA GLY A 136 -9.63 18.82 -21.02
C GLY A 136 -9.74 17.46 -21.75
N ALA A 137 -9.01 16.43 -21.30
CA ALA A 137 -9.21 15.07 -21.76
C ALA A 137 -10.44 14.43 -21.09
N VAL A 138 -11.22 13.72 -21.88
CA VAL A 138 -12.42 12.97 -21.47
C VAL A 138 -12.09 11.49 -21.60
N MET A 139 -11.98 10.80 -20.47
CA MET A 139 -11.56 9.40 -20.39
C MET A 139 -12.73 8.55 -19.92
N VAL A 140 -12.99 7.44 -20.61
CA VAL A 140 -14.12 6.55 -20.36
C VAL A 140 -13.58 5.17 -20.01
N LEU A 141 -13.98 4.66 -18.85
CA LEU A 141 -13.56 3.38 -18.32
C LEU A 141 -14.74 2.58 -17.76
N PRO A 142 -14.62 1.25 -17.60
CA PRO A 142 -15.59 0.46 -16.84
C PRO A 142 -15.78 0.99 -15.41
N ALA A 143 -16.98 0.86 -14.87
CA ALA A 143 -17.27 1.22 -13.48
C ALA A 143 -16.32 0.53 -12.50
N GLY A 144 -15.83 1.28 -11.51
CA GLY A 144 -14.90 0.79 -10.48
C GLY A 144 -13.42 0.78 -10.89
N VAL A 145 -13.09 1.07 -12.15
CA VAL A 145 -11.70 1.17 -12.63
C VAL A 145 -11.20 2.61 -12.48
N ASN A 146 -10.17 2.80 -11.65
CA ASN A 146 -9.51 4.09 -11.44
C ASN A 146 -8.06 3.90 -10.93
N LYS A 147 -7.33 5.02 -10.75
CA LYS A 147 -5.94 5.00 -10.24
C LYS A 147 -5.81 4.23 -8.92
N ALA A 148 -6.84 4.27 -8.06
CA ALA A 148 -6.87 3.57 -6.78
C ALA A 148 -6.98 2.06 -6.96
N SER A 149 -7.91 1.58 -7.78
CA SER A 149 -8.04 0.14 -8.09
C SER A 149 -6.77 -0.40 -8.75
N GLY A 150 -6.16 0.39 -9.63
CA GLY A 150 -4.87 0.06 -10.25
C GLY A 150 -3.71 -0.01 -9.26
N LEU A 151 -3.59 0.98 -8.35
CA LEU A 151 -2.58 0.95 -7.30
C LEU A 151 -2.76 -0.25 -6.37
N LYS A 152 -4.00 -0.58 -5.98
CA LYS A 152 -4.29 -1.79 -5.19
C LYS A 152 -3.79 -3.04 -5.92
N ALA A 153 -4.11 -3.19 -7.20
CA ALA A 153 -3.64 -4.32 -8.00
C ALA A 153 -2.11 -4.39 -8.14
N ALA A 154 -1.43 -3.24 -8.18
CA ALA A 154 0.04 -3.17 -8.18
C ALA A 154 0.64 -3.56 -6.83
N LEU A 155 0.09 -3.06 -5.72
CA LEU A 155 0.53 -3.42 -4.37
C LEU A 155 0.32 -4.92 -4.12
N ASP A 156 -0.80 -5.49 -4.54
CA ASP A 156 -1.07 -6.93 -4.43
C ASP A 156 -0.07 -7.74 -5.27
N HIS A 157 0.20 -7.30 -6.50
CA HIS A 157 1.20 -7.95 -7.37
C HIS A 157 2.60 -7.95 -6.73
N LEU A 158 2.99 -6.84 -6.09
CA LEU A 158 4.26 -6.67 -5.39
C LEU A 158 4.25 -7.24 -3.96
N ARG A 159 3.09 -7.71 -3.47
CA ARG A 159 2.84 -8.18 -2.10
C ARG A 159 3.18 -7.14 -1.03
N LEU A 160 2.90 -5.88 -1.31
CA LEU A 160 3.16 -4.76 -0.41
C LEU A 160 1.88 -4.37 0.33
N SER A 161 2.05 -3.87 1.55
CA SER A 161 0.93 -3.28 2.28
C SER A 161 0.63 -1.85 1.81
N PRO A 162 -0.64 -1.49 1.57
CA PRO A 162 -1.04 -0.10 1.37
C PRO A 162 -0.63 0.80 2.54
N LEU A 163 -0.69 0.30 3.78
CA LEU A 163 -0.30 1.04 4.99
C LEU A 163 1.19 1.43 5.02
N ASN A 164 2.02 0.76 4.23
CA ASN A 164 3.46 1.01 4.11
C ASN A 164 3.82 1.71 2.78
N CYS A 165 2.82 2.23 2.06
CA CYS A 165 2.98 2.97 0.83
C CYS A 165 2.80 4.46 1.08
N VAL A 166 3.72 5.28 0.57
CA VAL A 166 3.56 6.73 0.45
C VAL A 166 3.11 7.03 -0.96
N ALA A 167 2.05 7.81 -1.12
CA ALA A 167 1.57 8.27 -2.41
C ALA A 167 1.80 9.78 -2.59
N VAL A 168 2.18 10.20 -3.80
CA VAL A 168 2.34 11.61 -4.17
C VAL A 168 1.62 11.94 -5.47
N GLY A 169 0.91 13.06 -5.51
CA GLY A 169 0.13 13.53 -6.67
C GLY A 169 -0.05 15.05 -6.71
N ASP A 170 -0.73 15.54 -7.75
CA ASP A 170 -0.98 16.97 -7.99
C ASP A 170 -2.44 17.34 -8.32
N ALA A 171 -3.27 16.41 -8.79
CA ALA A 171 -4.59 16.71 -9.33
C ALA A 171 -5.75 15.96 -8.65
N GLU A 172 -6.99 16.36 -8.92
CA GLU A 172 -8.19 15.78 -8.29
C GLU A 172 -8.34 14.27 -8.56
N ASN A 173 -7.90 13.78 -9.72
CA ASN A 173 -7.95 12.36 -10.06
C ASN A 173 -6.92 11.51 -9.30
N ASP A 174 -5.97 12.13 -8.59
CA ASP A 174 -4.99 11.44 -7.74
C ASP A 174 -5.55 11.12 -6.35
N MET A 175 -6.59 11.86 -5.92
CA MET A 175 -7.20 11.72 -4.59
C MET A 175 -7.55 10.27 -4.26
N ALA A 176 -8.08 9.55 -5.24
CA ALA A 176 -8.52 8.18 -5.03
C ALA A 176 -7.36 7.24 -4.66
N PHE A 177 -6.18 7.36 -5.28
CA PHE A 177 -5.06 6.48 -4.94
C PHE A 177 -4.24 6.99 -3.73
N LEU A 178 -4.20 8.31 -3.52
CA LEU A 178 -3.70 8.92 -2.29
C LEU A 178 -4.47 8.39 -1.07
N ASP A 179 -5.79 8.21 -1.22
CA ASP A 179 -6.68 7.64 -0.20
C ASP A 179 -6.53 6.13 0.01
N ILE A 180 -5.67 5.42 -0.73
CA ILE A 180 -5.34 4.01 -0.45
C ILE A 180 -4.00 3.91 0.28
N ALA A 181 -3.11 4.86 0.05
CA ALA A 181 -1.79 4.85 0.64
C ALA A 181 -1.80 5.12 2.15
N GLY A 182 -0.82 4.55 2.83
CA GLY A 182 -0.51 4.78 4.22
C GLY A 182 0.06 6.17 4.50
N LEU A 183 0.34 6.99 3.48
CA LEU A 183 0.55 8.42 3.64
C LEU A 183 0.34 9.15 2.31
N ALA A 184 -0.45 10.22 2.31
CA ALA A 184 -0.72 11.04 1.14
C ALA A 184 0.12 12.33 1.17
N ILE A 185 0.82 12.62 0.08
CA ILE A 185 1.70 13.78 -0.09
C ILE A 185 1.29 14.57 -1.33
N ALA A 186 1.39 15.89 -1.25
CA ALA A 186 1.14 16.80 -2.38
C ALA A 186 2.44 17.44 -2.87
N VAL A 187 2.61 17.60 -4.17
CA VAL A 187 3.63 18.54 -4.70
C VAL A 187 3.15 19.99 -4.57
N ALA A 188 4.08 20.97 -4.62
CA ALA A 188 3.73 22.37 -4.39
C ALA A 188 2.73 22.95 -5.42
N ASN A 189 2.74 22.43 -6.65
CA ASN A 189 1.80 22.81 -7.72
C ASN A 189 0.47 22.04 -7.68
N ALA A 190 0.23 21.25 -6.64
CA ALA A 190 -1.01 20.50 -6.51
C ALA A 190 -2.21 21.43 -6.32
N VAL A 191 -3.38 20.98 -6.77
CA VAL A 191 -4.65 21.68 -6.61
C VAL A 191 -4.99 21.87 -5.12
N PRO A 192 -5.69 22.97 -4.74
CA PRO A 192 -5.98 23.27 -3.33
C PRO A 192 -6.65 22.11 -2.58
N ALA A 193 -7.63 21.46 -3.20
CA ALA A 193 -8.36 20.34 -2.59
C ALA A 193 -7.46 19.16 -2.20
N LEU A 194 -6.40 18.89 -2.98
CA LEU A 194 -5.42 17.84 -2.66
C LEU A 194 -4.48 18.30 -1.54
N ARG A 195 -4.00 19.54 -1.59
CA ARG A 195 -3.11 20.13 -0.58
C ARG A 195 -3.71 20.16 0.82
N GLU A 196 -5.02 20.39 0.93
CA GLU A 196 -5.75 20.40 2.20
C GLU A 196 -5.83 19.01 2.85
N ARG A 197 -5.81 17.94 2.06
CA ARG A 197 -5.95 16.56 2.53
C ARG A 197 -4.61 15.83 2.69
N ALA A 198 -3.55 16.31 2.05
CA ALA A 198 -2.23 15.71 2.16
C ALA A 198 -1.64 15.91 3.57
N ALA A 199 -0.97 14.88 4.09
CA ALA A 199 -0.25 14.96 5.36
C ALA A 199 0.88 15.99 5.31
N TRP A 200 1.45 16.19 4.12
CA TRP A 200 2.45 17.19 3.83
C TRP A 200 2.36 17.66 2.38
N VAL A 201 2.48 18.98 2.19
CA VAL A 201 2.70 19.59 0.88
C VAL A 201 4.19 19.90 0.75
N THR A 202 4.85 19.29 -0.22
CA THR A 202 6.28 19.49 -0.43
C THR A 202 6.59 20.93 -0.82
N ASN A 203 7.79 21.41 -0.47
CA ASN A 203 8.27 22.74 -0.85
C ASN A 203 8.82 22.78 -2.29
N GLY A 204 8.44 21.84 -3.15
CA GLY A 204 8.90 21.73 -4.54
C GLY A 204 7.74 21.39 -5.45
N ALA A 205 7.69 22.00 -6.63
CA ALA A 205 6.72 21.65 -7.66
C ALA A 205 7.24 20.44 -8.45
N ARG A 206 6.33 19.58 -8.89
CA ARG A 206 6.60 18.47 -9.80
C ARG A 206 7.77 17.61 -9.29
N GLY A 207 8.68 17.22 -10.19
CA GLY A 207 9.80 16.34 -9.89
C GLY A 207 10.68 16.81 -8.74
N ALA A 208 10.87 18.13 -8.57
CA ALA A 208 11.60 18.69 -7.43
C ALA A 208 10.90 18.43 -6.08
N GLY A 209 9.56 18.38 -6.07
CA GLY A 209 8.77 17.97 -4.90
C GLY A 209 8.96 16.49 -4.58
N VAL A 210 8.91 15.63 -5.60
CA VAL A 210 9.14 14.18 -5.47
C VAL A 210 10.57 13.88 -4.99
N ALA A 211 11.57 14.60 -5.51
CA ALA A 211 12.96 14.44 -5.07
C ALA A 211 13.14 14.78 -3.58
N LYS A 212 12.51 15.86 -3.09
CA LYS A 212 12.50 16.22 -1.66
C LYS A 212 11.77 15.19 -0.81
N LEU A 213 10.67 14.64 -1.33
CA LEU A 213 9.95 13.56 -0.65
C LEU A 213 10.85 12.33 -0.48
N ILE A 214 11.52 11.90 -1.55
CA ILE A 214 12.43 10.76 -1.51
C ILE A 214 13.56 11.00 -0.51
N GLU A 215 14.17 12.18 -0.54
CA GLU A 215 15.21 12.55 0.43
C GLU A 215 14.72 12.38 1.88
N ARG A 216 13.53 12.90 2.20
CA ARG A 216 12.95 12.80 3.55
C ARG A 216 12.59 11.36 3.92
N VAL A 217 12.08 10.57 2.98
CA VAL A 217 11.83 9.12 3.16
C VAL A 217 13.14 8.39 3.49
N LEU A 218 14.24 8.74 2.83
CA LEU A 218 15.54 8.09 3.07
C LEU A 218 16.18 8.53 4.39
N GLN A 219 16.01 9.79 4.80
CA GLN A 219 16.63 10.36 6.01
C GLN A 219 15.87 10.02 7.29
N THR A 220 14.55 10.21 7.30
CA THR A 220 13.74 10.12 8.53
C THR A 220 12.60 9.11 8.40
N ASP A 221 12.44 8.48 7.25
CA ASP A 221 11.33 7.55 6.98
C ASP A 221 9.97 8.20 7.28
N LEU A 222 9.89 9.53 7.09
CA LEU A 222 8.74 10.40 7.35
C LEU A 222 8.17 10.30 8.78
N ALA A 223 8.97 9.90 9.77
CA ALA A 223 8.51 9.68 11.15
C ALA A 223 7.81 10.92 11.78
N ASP A 224 8.21 12.12 11.38
CA ASP A 224 7.62 13.37 11.85
C ASP A 224 6.19 13.63 11.32
N LEU A 225 5.76 12.88 10.30
CA LEU A 225 4.44 12.98 9.69
C LEU A 225 3.45 11.90 10.18
N ASP A 226 3.90 10.88 10.92
CA ASP A 226 3.05 9.76 11.34
C ASP A 226 1.85 10.22 12.19
N ALA A 227 2.03 11.25 13.02
CA ALA A 227 0.97 11.83 13.84
C ALA A 227 -0.16 12.48 13.01
N ARG A 228 0.11 12.82 11.74
CA ARG A 228 -0.86 13.42 10.81
C ARG A 228 -1.67 12.39 10.05
N ASN A 229 -1.39 11.09 10.22
CA ASN A 229 -2.17 10.04 9.59
C ASN A 229 -3.09 9.32 10.60
N PRO A 230 -4.41 9.58 10.58
CA PRO A 230 -5.34 8.92 11.49
C PRO A 230 -5.48 7.41 11.23
N ARG A 231 -5.20 6.93 10.01
CA ARG A 231 -5.30 5.51 9.65
C ARG A 231 -4.18 4.66 10.22
N GLN A 232 -3.13 5.30 10.73
CA GLN A 232 -1.99 4.60 11.31
C GLN A 232 -2.00 4.63 12.84
N ARG A 233 -3.18 4.83 13.46
CA ARG A 233 -3.34 4.90 14.91
C ARG A 233 -4.43 3.94 15.36
N VAL A 234 -4.16 3.24 16.46
CA VAL A 234 -5.08 2.30 17.10
C VAL A 234 -5.39 2.81 18.50
N ALA A 235 -6.67 2.87 18.88
CA ALA A 235 -7.06 3.24 20.24
C ALA A 235 -6.75 2.08 21.21
N LEU A 236 -5.94 2.32 22.23
CA LEU A 236 -5.61 1.35 23.27
C LEU A 236 -6.62 1.37 24.42
N ALA A 237 -6.98 2.58 24.86
CA ALA A 237 -7.83 2.80 26.02
C ALA A 237 -8.49 4.16 25.94
N ARG A 238 -9.54 4.39 26.75
CA ARG A 238 -10.12 5.71 26.96
C ARG A 238 -9.63 6.29 28.28
N MET A 239 -9.05 7.48 28.22
CA MET A 239 -8.57 8.28 29.35
C MET A 239 -9.70 9.23 29.79
N GLY A 240 -10.25 8.99 30.98
CA GLY A 240 -11.27 9.87 31.59
C GLY A 240 -12.50 10.12 30.69
N GLU A 241 -13.04 11.34 30.75
CA GLU A 241 -14.23 11.76 29.99
C GLU A 241 -13.91 12.18 28.53
N GLY A 242 -13.30 11.27 27.76
CA GLY A 242 -13.44 11.29 26.29
C GLY A 242 -12.16 11.40 25.46
N GLU A 243 -10.97 11.33 26.04
CA GLU A 243 -9.72 11.27 25.25
C GLU A 243 -9.29 9.81 25.05
N ASP A 244 -9.09 9.37 23.82
CA ASP A 244 -8.58 8.02 23.55
C ASP A 244 -7.04 8.02 23.58
N LEU A 245 -6.46 7.12 24.36
CA LEU A 245 -5.03 6.83 24.31
C LEU A 245 -4.75 6.07 23.01
N MET A 246 -4.05 6.72 22.09
CA MET A 246 -3.73 6.16 20.78
C MET A 246 -2.32 5.59 20.75
N PHE A 247 -2.17 4.53 19.96
CA PHE A 247 -0.93 3.81 19.70
C PHE A 247 -0.61 3.79 18.21
N GLN A 248 0.68 3.86 17.86
CA GLN A 248 1.18 3.80 16.49
C GLN A 248 1.92 2.48 16.25
N PRO A 249 1.26 1.45 15.68
CA PRO A 249 1.87 0.12 15.47
C PRO A 249 3.20 0.13 14.71
N GLN A 250 3.44 1.17 13.90
CA GLN A 250 4.62 1.34 13.06
C GLN A 250 5.83 1.93 13.80
N ARG A 251 5.66 2.62 14.92
CA ARG A 251 6.75 3.28 15.67
C ARG A 251 6.87 2.82 17.12
N ASP A 252 5.74 2.50 17.75
CA ASP A 252 5.70 2.24 19.17
C ASP A 252 5.99 0.76 19.49
N SER A 253 6.56 0.54 20.67
CA SER A 253 6.65 -0.77 21.30
C SER A 253 5.83 -0.75 22.59
N LEU A 254 4.99 -1.75 22.78
CA LEU A 254 4.10 -1.84 23.94
C LEU A 254 4.51 -3.02 24.82
N LEU A 255 4.71 -2.76 26.11
CA LEU A 255 4.91 -3.79 27.13
C LEU A 255 3.64 -3.88 27.99
N LEU A 256 3.01 -5.05 27.99
CA LEU A 256 1.89 -5.36 28.87
C LEU A 256 2.38 -6.23 30.03
N ALA A 257 2.40 -5.67 31.24
CA ALA A 257 2.91 -6.34 32.44
C ALA A 257 1.90 -6.25 33.60
N GLY A 258 1.88 -7.28 34.44
CA GLY A 258 0.95 -7.37 35.57
C GLY A 258 0.76 -8.82 36.04
N GLY A 259 0.17 -8.99 37.22
CA GLY A 259 -0.10 -10.31 37.80
C GLY A 259 -1.08 -11.16 36.98
N SER A 260 -1.16 -12.44 37.30
CA SER A 260 -2.20 -13.33 36.76
C SER A 260 -3.60 -12.78 37.09
N GLY A 261 -4.54 -12.91 36.15
CA GLY A 261 -5.89 -12.34 36.27
C GLY A 261 -5.97 -10.81 36.11
N GLY A 262 -4.86 -10.12 35.85
CA GLY A 262 -4.82 -8.65 35.70
C GLY A 262 -5.40 -8.10 34.38
N GLY A 263 -6.10 -8.92 33.59
CA GLY A 263 -6.71 -8.49 32.32
C GLY A 263 -5.74 -8.34 31.13
N LYS A 264 -4.48 -8.78 31.25
CA LYS A 264 -3.47 -8.70 30.17
C LYS A 264 -3.94 -9.39 28.88
N SER A 265 -4.45 -10.62 29.00
CA SER A 265 -4.90 -11.39 27.85
C SER A 265 -6.14 -10.76 27.19
N THR A 266 -7.04 -10.18 28.01
CA THR A 266 -8.20 -9.41 27.54
C THR A 266 -7.79 -8.16 26.76
N LEU A 267 -6.84 -7.38 27.27
CA LEU A 267 -6.33 -6.20 26.58
C LEU A 267 -5.62 -6.58 25.28
N THR A 268 -4.83 -7.66 25.30
CA THR A 268 -4.14 -8.18 24.10
C THR A 268 -5.13 -8.62 23.04
N GLY A 269 -6.17 -9.37 23.42
CA GLY A 269 -7.27 -9.77 22.53
C GLY A 269 -7.97 -8.56 21.91
N GLY A 270 -8.38 -7.59 22.73
CA GLY A 270 -9.00 -6.35 22.24
C GLY A 270 -8.09 -5.54 21.31
N LEU A 271 -6.78 -5.52 21.57
CA LEU A 271 -5.80 -4.89 20.68
C LEU A 271 -5.69 -5.62 19.34
N THR A 272 -5.66 -6.95 19.33
CA THR A 272 -5.64 -7.74 18.08
C THR A 272 -6.88 -7.52 17.23
N GLU A 273 -8.06 -7.41 17.85
CA GLU A 273 -9.31 -7.07 17.15
C GLU A 273 -9.22 -5.68 16.51
N ARG A 274 -8.76 -4.68 17.26
CA ARG A 274 -8.60 -3.30 16.76
C ARG A 274 -7.55 -3.19 15.65
N LEU A 275 -6.46 -3.97 15.74
CA LEU A 275 -5.48 -4.07 14.67
C LEU A 275 -6.11 -4.64 13.41
N ALA A 276 -6.86 -5.74 13.51
CA ALA A 276 -7.54 -6.36 12.38
C ALA A 276 -8.60 -5.43 11.76
N GLU A 277 -9.39 -4.72 12.57
CA GLU A 277 -10.36 -3.70 12.12
C GLU A 277 -9.68 -2.55 11.35
N GLY A 278 -8.43 -2.22 11.69
CA GLY A 278 -7.61 -1.21 11.02
C GLY A 278 -6.78 -1.73 9.85
N ASP A 279 -7.08 -2.92 9.32
CA ASP A 279 -6.33 -3.60 8.25
C ASP A 279 -4.84 -3.90 8.59
N PHE A 280 -4.48 -3.87 9.88
CA PHE A 280 -3.14 -4.26 10.33
C PHE A 280 -3.05 -5.78 10.47
N GLN A 281 -2.23 -6.38 9.61
CA GLN A 281 -1.72 -7.72 9.83
C GLN A 281 -0.82 -7.81 11.08
N PHE A 282 -1.04 -8.81 11.93
CA PHE A 282 -0.17 -9.15 13.05
C PHE A 282 0.29 -10.63 13.03
N CYS A 283 1.39 -10.90 13.74
CA CYS A 283 1.85 -12.24 14.07
C CYS A 283 1.95 -12.34 15.60
N LEU A 284 1.15 -13.21 16.22
CA LEU A 284 1.14 -13.44 17.66
C LEU A 284 1.88 -14.74 17.97
N ILE A 285 2.86 -14.70 18.87
CA ILE A 285 3.57 -15.86 19.37
C ILE A 285 2.88 -16.24 20.69
N ASP A 286 2.37 -17.47 20.75
CA ASP A 286 1.51 -17.97 21.82
C ASP A 286 2.14 -19.21 22.48
N PRO A 287 2.90 -19.03 23.58
CA PRO A 287 3.55 -20.14 24.25
C PRO A 287 2.59 -21.08 25.02
N GLU A 288 1.41 -20.59 25.40
CA GLU A 288 0.46 -21.30 26.27
C GLU A 288 -0.79 -21.81 25.52
N GLY A 289 -1.02 -21.35 24.29
CA GLY A 289 -2.14 -21.78 23.44
C GLY A 289 -3.45 -21.02 23.70
N ASP A 290 -3.40 -19.90 24.41
CA ASP A 290 -4.57 -19.09 24.78
C ASP A 290 -5.27 -18.44 23.58
N TYR A 291 -4.55 -18.33 22.44
CA TYR A 291 -4.97 -17.59 21.27
C TYR A 291 -5.22 -18.47 20.03
N GLU A 292 -5.17 -19.81 20.14
CA GLU A 292 -5.41 -20.71 18.99
C GLU A 292 -6.78 -20.50 18.32
N GLY A 293 -7.78 -20.03 19.07
CA GLY A 293 -9.13 -19.73 18.60
C GLY A 293 -9.37 -18.26 18.23
N LEU A 294 -8.34 -17.43 18.13
CA LEU A 294 -8.48 -15.99 17.87
C LEU A 294 -9.12 -15.75 16.49
N GLY A 295 -10.29 -15.12 16.47
CA GLY A 295 -11.04 -14.81 15.25
C GLY A 295 -10.23 -13.95 14.29
N GLY A 296 -10.22 -14.31 13.00
CA GLY A 296 -9.49 -13.55 11.97
C GLY A 296 -7.98 -13.83 11.93
N ALA A 297 -7.50 -14.85 12.65
CA ALA A 297 -6.13 -15.33 12.55
C ALA A 297 -6.07 -16.84 12.22
N VAL A 298 -4.99 -17.25 11.55
CA VAL A 298 -4.70 -18.65 11.25
C VAL A 298 -3.69 -19.17 12.26
N ALA A 299 -4.04 -20.25 12.96
CA ALA A 299 -3.13 -20.94 13.85
C ALA A 299 -2.04 -21.70 13.06
N ALA A 300 -0.80 -21.50 13.44
CA ALA A 300 0.36 -22.26 13.00
C ALA A 300 0.90 -23.05 14.19
N GLY A 301 0.86 -24.39 14.08
CA GLY A 301 1.17 -25.28 15.19
C GLY A 301 -0.03 -25.61 16.07
N THR A 302 0.10 -26.68 16.84
CA THR A 302 -0.84 -27.18 17.86
C THR A 302 -0.04 -27.91 18.94
N ALA A 303 -0.72 -28.40 19.99
CA ALA A 303 -0.10 -29.28 20.98
C ALA A 303 0.51 -30.57 20.41
N SER A 304 0.00 -31.08 19.29
CA SER A 304 0.47 -32.33 18.66
C SER A 304 1.41 -32.12 17.47
N GLN A 305 1.43 -30.91 16.91
CA GLN A 305 2.23 -30.57 15.75
C GLN A 305 2.95 -29.23 15.96
N PRO A 306 4.29 -29.20 16.08
CA PRO A 306 5.01 -27.94 16.24
C PRO A 306 4.85 -27.04 15.01
N PRO A 307 4.86 -25.70 15.20
CA PRO A 307 4.84 -24.75 14.10
C PRO A 307 6.11 -24.84 13.24
N VAL A 308 5.96 -24.55 11.95
CA VAL A 308 7.07 -24.49 10.99
C VAL A 308 7.25 -23.05 10.52
N VAL A 309 8.47 -22.50 10.64
CA VAL A 309 8.78 -21.10 10.28
C VAL A 309 8.44 -20.78 8.82
N GLU A 310 8.71 -21.70 7.90
CA GLU A 310 8.35 -21.53 6.48
C GLU A 310 6.84 -21.41 6.28
N GLN A 311 6.04 -22.18 7.02
CA GLN A 311 4.58 -22.10 6.95
C GLN A 311 4.08 -20.77 7.51
N VAL A 312 4.59 -20.33 8.66
CA VAL A 312 4.25 -19.04 9.27
C VAL A 312 4.53 -17.90 8.30
N THR A 313 5.75 -17.84 7.77
CA THR A 313 6.17 -16.78 6.83
C THR A 313 5.41 -16.85 5.51
N LYS A 314 5.09 -18.05 5.01
CA LYS A 314 4.27 -18.21 3.80
C LYS A 314 2.85 -17.68 4.01
N THR A 315 2.21 -18.00 5.14
CA THR A 315 0.87 -17.51 5.47
C THR A 315 0.86 -15.99 5.62
N LEU A 316 1.87 -15.41 6.28
CA LEU A 316 2.00 -13.96 6.42
C LEU A 316 2.22 -13.21 5.10
N ARG A 317 2.60 -13.90 4.00
CA ARG A 317 2.64 -13.28 2.67
C ARG A 317 1.26 -13.01 2.09
N GLU A 318 0.19 -13.58 2.66
CA GLU A 318 -1.18 -13.27 2.29
C GLU A 318 -1.63 -11.98 3.00
N PRO A 319 -1.92 -10.89 2.26
CA PRO A 319 -2.12 -9.55 2.81
C PRO A 319 -3.05 -9.37 4.01
N ALA A 320 -4.12 -10.17 4.07
CA ALA A 320 -5.20 -10.05 5.04
C ALA A 320 -5.17 -11.13 6.13
N THR A 321 -4.15 -12.00 6.12
CA THR A 321 -4.11 -13.17 6.99
C THR A 321 -3.25 -12.87 8.22
N ASN A 322 -3.86 -12.79 9.40
CA ASN A 322 -3.13 -12.77 10.67
C ASN A 322 -2.68 -14.18 11.05
N VAL A 323 -1.62 -14.31 11.84
CA VAL A 323 -1.11 -15.61 12.28
C VAL A 323 -0.95 -15.65 13.78
N VAL A 324 -1.40 -16.74 14.39
CA VAL A 324 -1.06 -17.13 15.76
C VAL A 324 -0.11 -18.32 15.70
N VAL A 325 1.06 -18.22 16.32
CA VAL A 325 2.08 -19.26 16.36
C VAL A 325 2.00 -19.95 17.71
N SER A 326 1.33 -21.09 17.77
CA SER A 326 1.21 -21.90 18.98
C SER A 326 2.51 -22.66 19.23
N LEU A 327 3.13 -22.47 20.39
CA LEU A 327 4.34 -23.19 20.79
C LEU A 327 4.03 -24.40 21.69
N LEU A 328 2.77 -24.83 21.80
CA LEU A 328 2.38 -25.99 22.60
C LEU A 328 3.10 -27.27 22.16
N GLY A 329 3.34 -27.43 20.86
CA GLY A 329 4.09 -28.55 20.29
C GLY A 329 5.62 -28.44 20.42
N ILE A 330 6.15 -27.36 21.03
CA ILE A 330 7.60 -27.13 21.21
C ILE A 330 7.97 -27.23 22.71
N PRO A 331 8.92 -28.11 23.08
CA PRO A 331 9.42 -28.19 24.45
C PRO A 331 9.93 -26.85 24.97
N LEU A 332 9.70 -26.55 26.25
CA LEU A 332 10.04 -25.24 26.85
C LEU A 332 11.50 -24.83 26.59
N ALA A 333 12.44 -25.77 26.69
CA ALA A 333 13.87 -25.52 26.47
C ALA A 333 14.22 -25.13 25.00
N ASP A 334 13.38 -25.53 24.04
CA ASP A 334 13.63 -25.31 22.61
C ASP A 334 12.92 -24.04 22.08
N ARG A 335 12.03 -23.44 22.87
CA ARG A 335 11.24 -22.25 22.49
C ARG A 335 12.11 -21.03 22.17
N PRO A 336 13.16 -20.68 22.95
CA PRO A 336 14.05 -19.56 22.60
C PRO A 336 14.78 -19.79 21.27
N SER A 337 15.23 -21.02 21.00
CA SER A 337 15.88 -21.38 19.73
C SER A 337 14.94 -21.24 18.54
N PHE A 338 13.70 -21.71 18.66
CA PHE A 338 12.68 -21.54 17.62
C PHE A 338 12.40 -20.05 17.37
N PHE A 339 12.22 -19.26 18.44
CA PHE A 339 11.98 -17.82 18.31
C PHE A 339 13.17 -17.08 17.69
N GLY A 340 14.40 -17.49 18.03
CA GLY A 340 15.64 -16.98 17.45
C GLY A 340 15.75 -17.20 15.94
N VAL A 341 15.09 -18.22 15.39
CA VAL A 341 14.99 -18.46 13.94
C VAL A 341 13.79 -17.71 13.33
N LEU A 342 12.65 -17.68 14.01
CA LEU A 342 11.43 -17.05 13.50
C LEU A 342 11.54 -15.52 13.43
N LEU A 343 12.06 -14.87 14.47
CA LEU A 343 12.07 -13.42 14.58
C LEU A 343 12.85 -12.74 13.43
N PRO A 344 14.07 -13.18 13.05
CA PRO A 344 14.78 -12.62 11.89
C PRO A 344 13.97 -12.71 10.59
N GLU A 345 13.27 -13.82 10.35
CA GLU A 345 12.42 -13.98 9.17
C GLU A 345 11.22 -13.02 9.17
N LEU A 346 10.58 -12.81 10.34
CA LEU A 346 9.52 -11.81 10.48
C LEU A 346 10.04 -10.39 10.23
N LEU A 347 11.22 -10.05 10.77
CA LEU A 347 11.84 -8.74 10.56
C LEU A 347 12.26 -8.52 9.11
N ALA A 348 12.80 -9.55 8.44
CA ALA A 348 13.14 -9.51 7.02
C ALA A 348 11.89 -9.32 6.15
N SER A 349 10.80 -10.03 6.48
CA SER A 349 9.50 -9.84 5.83
C SER A 349 8.98 -8.42 6.01
N ARG A 350 9.07 -7.84 7.22
CA ARG A 350 8.68 -6.45 7.50
C ARG A 350 9.46 -5.46 6.64
N ALA A 351 10.78 -5.62 6.57
CA ALA A 351 11.64 -4.77 5.77
C ALA A 351 11.32 -4.85 4.26
N ARG A 352 10.90 -6.02 3.78
CA ARG A 352 10.67 -6.27 2.34
C ARG A 352 9.24 -5.95 1.87
N PHE A 353 8.25 -6.23 2.70
CA PHE A 353 6.83 -6.21 2.32
C PHE A 353 5.97 -5.28 3.20
N GLY A 354 6.54 -4.74 4.28
CA GLY A 354 5.81 -3.96 5.28
C GLY A 354 5.01 -4.80 6.27
N ARG A 355 5.18 -6.13 6.26
CA ARG A 355 4.30 -7.10 6.94
C ARG A 355 5.07 -8.24 7.64
N PRO A 356 4.59 -8.76 8.79
CA PRO A 356 3.40 -8.30 9.53
C PRO A 356 3.63 -6.90 10.11
N HIS A 357 2.58 -6.09 10.22
CA HIS A 357 2.74 -4.74 10.76
C HIS A 357 3.14 -4.79 12.24
N PHE A 358 2.61 -5.78 12.97
CA PHE A 358 2.86 -5.96 14.40
C PHE A 358 3.27 -7.39 14.76
N ILE A 359 4.20 -7.53 15.70
CA ILE A 359 4.64 -8.81 16.26
C ILE A 359 4.29 -8.78 17.74
N ILE A 360 3.46 -9.71 18.18
CA ILE A 360 3.00 -9.82 19.57
C ILE A 360 3.67 -11.05 20.15
N VAL A 361 4.31 -10.91 21.30
CA VAL A 361 4.90 -12.03 22.02
C VAL A 361 4.17 -12.15 23.35
N ASP A 362 3.29 -13.14 23.44
CA ASP A 362 2.65 -13.46 24.71
C ASP A 362 3.60 -14.28 25.60
N GLU A 363 3.42 -14.14 26.91
CA GLU A 363 4.27 -14.75 27.94
C GLU A 363 5.76 -14.78 27.56
N ALA A 364 6.30 -13.60 27.24
CA ALA A 364 7.60 -13.42 26.59
C ALA A 364 8.77 -14.13 27.29
N HIS A 365 8.67 -14.38 28.59
CA HIS A 365 9.66 -15.12 29.36
C HIS A 365 9.87 -16.57 28.89
N HIS A 366 8.94 -17.17 28.14
CA HIS A 366 9.09 -18.49 27.53
C HIS A 366 10.01 -18.52 26.30
N VAL A 367 10.19 -17.39 25.63
CA VAL A 367 10.99 -17.26 24.39
C VAL A 367 12.18 -16.30 24.55
N LEU A 368 12.13 -15.44 25.55
CA LEU A 368 13.15 -14.46 25.93
C LEU A 368 13.47 -14.60 27.43
N PRO A 369 13.98 -15.75 27.90
CA PRO A 369 14.32 -15.90 29.31
C PRO A 369 15.52 -15.01 29.70
N ALA A 370 15.65 -14.69 30.98
CA ALA A 370 16.64 -13.72 31.47
C ALA A 370 18.11 -14.13 31.24
N ASP A 371 18.35 -15.42 31.04
CA ASP A 371 19.64 -16.05 30.74
C ASP A 371 19.87 -16.27 29.24
N TRP A 372 18.97 -15.80 28.37
CA TRP A 372 19.11 -15.95 26.92
C TRP A 372 20.22 -15.05 26.37
N ASP A 373 21.25 -15.66 25.79
CA ASP A 373 22.29 -15.00 25.02
C ASP A 373 22.07 -15.22 23.50
N PRO A 374 21.53 -14.24 22.76
CA PRO A 374 21.32 -14.37 21.32
C PRO A 374 22.62 -14.44 20.51
N GLY A 375 23.79 -14.17 21.11
CA GLY A 375 25.10 -14.26 20.45
C GLY A 375 25.80 -15.61 20.60
N ALA A 376 25.22 -16.55 21.36
CA ALA A 376 25.82 -17.86 21.66
C ALA A 376 25.39 -19.00 20.71
N ALA A 377 24.50 -18.73 19.73
CA ALA A 377 23.93 -19.71 18.80
C ALA A 377 24.51 -19.62 17.38
#